data_AF-A0A8S3BMD3-F1
#
_entry.id   AF-A0A8S3BMD3-F1
#
_cell.length_a   1.000
_cell.length_b   1.000
_cell.length_c   1.000
_cell.angle_alpha   90.00
_cell.angle_beta   90.00
_cell.angle_gamma   90.00
#
_symmetry.space_group_name_H-M   'P 1'
#
loop_
_entity.id
_entity.type
_entity.pdbx_description
1 polymer ?
#
loop_
_entity_poly.entity_id
_entity_poly.type
_entity_poly.pdbx_seq_one_letter_code
_entity_poly.pdbx_strand_id
1 'polypeptide(L)'
;MFSTDQQLNLLFNNDGIFADGNFSSAPKGFPAVFCLLPNRRITTYVELSERLKQEAIAMNPILDLKSVVSDFESSLISAFPSASHSGCNFHFVQAVHRDIAAYKNDESIREQCRGLMALYLMPVSEIEQQFKHIRALFLPSLNELFIYFERQWIKGNILLSLWNANESDHRTNNISEGMRKIYGAARKEFLIAFF
;
A
#
# COMPACT_ATOMS: atom_id res chain seq x y z
N MET A 1 11.39 -7.29 17.33
CA MET A 1 11.76 -6.08 16.58
C MET A 1 13.27 -6.10 16.39
N PHE A 2 13.77 -5.81 15.19
CA PHE A 2 15.18 -5.76 14.84
C PHE A 2 15.48 -4.37 14.28
N SER A 3 16.26 -3.59 15.02
CA SER A 3 16.68 -2.24 14.67
C SER A 3 17.84 -1.83 15.58
N THR A 4 18.60 -0.83 15.17
CA THR A 4 19.57 -0.12 16.01
C THR A 4 18.95 1.16 16.57
N ASP A 5 19.51 1.70 17.65
CA ASP A 5 19.06 2.98 18.22
C ASP A 5 19.08 4.11 17.18
N GLN A 6 20.06 4.13 16.28
CA GLN A 6 20.10 5.12 15.20
C GLN A 6 18.90 4.99 14.26
N GLN A 7 18.53 3.76 13.90
CA GLN A 7 17.39 3.53 13.02
C GLN A 7 16.04 3.77 13.71
N LEU A 8 15.90 3.42 15.00
CA LEU A 8 14.73 3.77 15.80
C LEU A 8 14.58 5.30 15.89
N ASN A 9 15.67 6.03 16.12
CA ASN A 9 15.65 7.48 16.09
C ASN A 9 15.25 8.04 14.73
N LEU A 10 15.68 7.44 13.62
CA LEU A 10 15.19 7.83 12.30
C LEU A 10 13.68 7.65 12.20
N LEU A 11 13.14 6.49 12.61
CA LEU A 11 11.71 6.24 12.59
C LEU A 11 10.92 7.24 13.44
N PHE A 12 11.38 7.50 14.67
CA PHE A 12 10.64 8.30 15.65
C PHE A 12 10.68 9.81 15.39
N ASN A 13 11.64 10.29 14.60
CA ASN A 13 11.77 11.71 14.25
C ASN A 13 11.25 12.04 12.84
N ASN A 14 10.53 11.11 12.19
CA ASN A 14 9.87 11.35 10.91
C ASN A 14 8.35 11.43 11.08
N ASP A 15 7.73 12.38 10.36
CA ASP A 15 6.27 12.56 10.36
C ASP A 15 5.55 11.48 9.55
N GLY A 16 6.24 10.80 8.64
CA GLY A 16 5.65 9.84 7.72
C GLY A 16 6.49 8.58 7.55
N ILE A 17 5.83 7.44 7.40
CA ILE A 17 6.48 6.14 7.22
C ILE A 17 5.88 5.35 6.05
N PHE A 18 6.71 4.51 5.46
CA PHE A 18 6.22 3.42 4.60
C PHE A 18 6.26 2.11 5.39
N ALA A 19 5.12 1.43 5.45
CA ALA A 19 4.96 0.16 6.14
C ALA A 19 4.67 -0.94 5.10
N ASP A 20 5.55 -1.93 5.02
CA ASP A 20 5.47 -2.95 3.97
C ASP A 20 5.79 -4.35 4.50
N GLY A 21 4.83 -5.26 4.34
CA GLY A 21 4.97 -6.67 4.70
C GLY A 21 5.51 -7.58 3.59
N ASN A 22 5.71 -7.05 2.39
CA ASN A 22 6.17 -7.79 1.22
C ASN A 22 7.30 -7.07 0.46
N PHE A 23 7.87 -6.01 1.03
CA PHE A 23 9.04 -5.27 0.53
C PHE A 23 8.94 -4.82 -0.93
N SER A 24 7.72 -4.61 -1.41
CA SER A 24 7.44 -4.34 -2.82
C SER A 24 7.07 -2.89 -3.09
N SER A 25 6.76 -2.08 -2.07
CA SER A 25 6.31 -0.68 -2.14
C SER A 25 7.29 0.35 -1.60
N ALA A 26 8.23 -0.06 -0.75
CA ALA A 26 9.08 0.87 0.01
C ALA A 26 10.01 1.74 -0.86
N PRO A 27 10.34 2.98 -0.40
CA PRO A 27 11.25 3.87 -1.09
C PRO A 27 12.68 3.28 -1.21
N LYS A 28 13.55 3.89 -2.05
CA LYS A 28 14.95 3.48 -2.21
C LYS A 28 15.72 3.77 -0.91
N GLY A 29 15.72 2.82 0.02
CA GLY A 29 16.38 2.94 1.32
C GLY A 29 16.41 1.61 2.09
N PHE A 30 17.24 1.56 3.12
CA PHE A 30 17.22 0.45 4.08
C PHE A 30 16.09 0.68 5.07
N PRO A 31 15.29 -0.34 5.40
CA PRO A 31 14.28 -0.19 6.43
C PRO A 31 14.91 0.17 7.77
N ALA A 32 14.29 1.12 8.46
CA ALA A 32 14.67 1.52 9.80
C ALA A 32 14.37 0.40 10.80
N VAL A 33 13.20 -0.22 10.70
CA VAL A 33 12.76 -1.22 11.67
C VAL A 33 12.16 -2.43 10.99
N PHE A 34 12.58 -3.62 11.41
CA PHE A 34 11.95 -4.89 11.03
C PHE A 34 11.22 -5.52 12.22
N CYS A 35 10.00 -6.00 11.98
CA CYS A 35 9.20 -6.68 12.98
C CYS A 35 8.71 -8.03 12.43
N LEU A 36 9.11 -9.11 13.10
CA LEU A 36 8.50 -10.42 12.91
C LEU A 36 7.26 -10.50 13.80
N LEU A 37 6.12 -10.70 13.17
CA LEU A 37 4.82 -10.84 13.81
C LEU A 37 4.42 -12.32 13.85
N PRO A 38 3.59 -12.74 14.82
CA PRO A 38 3.04 -14.09 14.84
C PRO A 38 1.88 -14.30 13.85
N ASN A 39 1.22 -13.21 13.42
CA ASN A 39 0.09 -13.22 12.49
C ASN A 39 -0.22 -11.78 12.03
N ARG A 40 -1.23 -11.63 11.14
CA ARG A 40 -1.66 -10.33 10.59
C ARG A 40 -2.92 -9.73 11.25
N ARG A 41 -3.27 -10.15 12.46
CA ARG A 41 -4.49 -9.65 13.14
C ARG A 41 -4.30 -8.21 13.61
N ILE A 42 -5.41 -7.47 13.64
CA ILE A 42 -5.47 -6.10 14.20
C ILE A 42 -4.82 -6.04 15.58
N THR A 43 -5.12 -6.99 16.47
CA THR A 43 -4.56 -7.03 17.83
C THR A 43 -3.03 -7.08 17.85
N THR A 44 -2.43 -7.88 16.97
CA THR A 44 -0.96 -8.00 16.86
C THR A 44 -0.32 -6.71 16.33
N TYR A 45 -0.99 -6.01 15.42
CA TYR A 45 -0.52 -4.72 14.92
C TYR A 45 -0.67 -3.59 15.94
N VAL A 46 -1.74 -3.60 16.75
CA VAL A 46 -1.91 -2.66 17.87
C VAL A 46 -0.84 -2.90 18.94
N GLU A 47 -0.55 -4.15 19.28
CA GLU A 47 0.56 -4.49 20.19
C GLU A 47 1.92 -4.01 19.64
N LEU A 48 2.14 -4.14 18.33
CA LEU A 48 3.34 -3.61 17.67
C LEU A 48 3.44 -2.09 17.80
N SER A 49 2.36 -1.34 17.57
CA SER A 49 2.41 0.12 17.68
C SER A 49 2.64 0.58 19.12
N GLU A 50 2.03 -0.07 20.10
CA GLU A 50 2.29 0.19 21.52
C GLU A 50 3.75 -0.10 21.89
N ARG A 51 4.32 -1.18 21.37
CA ARG A 51 5.74 -1.48 21.58
C ARG A 51 6.64 -0.39 20.98
N LEU A 52 6.36 0.09 19.77
CA LEU A 52 7.12 1.18 19.15
C LEU A 52 7.03 2.48 19.97
N LYS A 53 5.85 2.81 20.52
CA LYS A 53 5.67 3.97 21.41
C LYS A 53 6.49 3.84 22.69
N GLN A 54 6.54 2.67 23.30
CA GLN A 54 7.35 2.43 24.51
C GLN A 54 8.84 2.65 24.25
N GLU A 55 9.34 2.16 23.11
CA GLU A 55 10.74 2.34 22.71
C GLU A 55 11.04 3.83 22.41
N ALA A 56 10.10 4.55 21.79
CA ALA A 56 10.21 6.00 21.62
C ALA A 56 10.30 6.73 22.96
N ILE A 57 9.41 6.42 23.91
CA ILE A 57 9.45 7.01 25.26
C ILE A 57 10.81 6.76 25.94
N ALA A 58 11.34 5.53 25.83
CA ALA A 58 12.63 5.18 26.42
C ALA A 58 13.81 5.95 25.81
N MET A 59 13.72 6.31 24.52
CA MET A 59 14.74 7.08 23.80
C MET A 59 14.54 8.59 23.91
N ASN A 60 13.44 9.05 24.52
CA ASN A 60 13.00 10.45 24.65
C ASN A 60 12.50 11.21 23.37
N PRO A 61 12.14 10.57 22.25
CA PRO A 61 11.19 11.15 21.28
C PRO A 61 9.73 10.73 21.53
N ILE A 62 8.79 11.44 20.91
CA ILE A 62 7.39 11.04 20.85
C ILE A 62 7.12 10.47 19.45
N LEU A 63 6.63 9.24 19.38
CA LEU A 63 6.17 8.66 18.12
C LEU A 63 4.79 9.25 17.77
N ASP A 64 4.76 10.25 16.91
CA ASP A 64 3.56 10.95 16.45
C ASP A 64 3.49 10.99 14.92
N LEU A 65 3.21 9.83 14.33
CA LEU A 65 3.10 9.67 12.89
C LEU A 65 1.92 10.46 12.34
N LYS A 66 2.20 11.35 11.38
CA LYS A 66 1.22 12.12 10.61
C LYS A 66 0.74 11.36 9.39
N SER A 67 1.58 10.54 8.76
CA SER A 67 1.20 9.75 7.60
C SER A 67 1.77 8.34 7.59
N VAL A 68 0.98 7.38 7.08
CA VAL A 68 1.39 5.99 6.88
C VAL A 68 1.01 5.57 5.47
N VAL A 69 2.00 5.12 4.69
CA VAL A 69 1.78 4.50 3.38
C VAL A 69 1.92 2.99 3.50
N SER A 70 0.91 2.22 3.07
CA SER A 70 0.92 0.75 3.19
C SER A 70 0.20 0.03 2.04
N ASP A 71 0.01 -1.28 2.12
CA ASP A 71 -0.71 -2.11 1.14
C ASP A 71 -2.23 -2.21 1.41
N PHE A 72 -2.82 -1.18 2.03
CA PHE A 72 -4.25 -1.09 2.40
C PHE A 72 -4.67 -2.03 3.54
N GLU A 73 -3.73 -2.55 4.32
CA GLU A 73 -4.02 -3.47 5.43
C GLU A 73 -4.75 -2.76 6.58
N SER A 74 -5.98 -3.20 6.88
CA SER A 74 -6.81 -2.60 7.94
C SER A 74 -6.19 -2.71 9.34
N SER A 75 -5.35 -3.72 9.56
CA SER A 75 -4.59 -3.89 10.81
C SER A 75 -3.59 -2.75 11.05
N LEU A 76 -2.93 -2.25 10.01
CA LEU A 76 -2.03 -1.09 10.10
C LEU A 76 -2.80 0.21 10.36
N ILE A 77 -3.95 0.38 9.68
CA ILE A 77 -4.85 1.52 9.90
C ILE A 77 -5.27 1.58 11.37
N SER A 78 -5.64 0.44 11.93
CA SER A 78 -6.07 0.32 13.33
C SER A 78 -4.93 0.55 14.33
N ALA A 79 -3.68 0.26 13.95
CA ALA A 79 -2.52 0.41 14.83
C ALA A 79 -2.06 1.87 14.97
N PHE A 80 -2.30 2.70 13.95
CA PHE A 80 -1.95 4.12 13.93
C PHE A 80 -3.17 4.99 13.56
N PRO A 81 -4.22 5.01 14.40
CA PRO A 81 -5.51 5.60 14.03
C PRO A 81 -5.47 7.13 13.90
N SER A 82 -4.46 7.79 14.48
CA SER A 82 -4.26 9.25 14.39
C SER A 82 -3.55 9.69 13.12
N ALA A 83 -2.88 8.77 12.41
CA ALA A 83 -2.18 9.08 11.18
C ALA A 83 -3.14 9.15 9.99
N SER A 84 -2.81 9.98 9.00
CA SER A 84 -3.41 9.89 7.68
C SER A 84 -2.89 8.63 6.97
N HIS A 85 -3.80 7.81 6.44
CA HIS A 85 -3.43 6.60 5.73
C HIS A 85 -3.56 6.81 4.22
N SER A 86 -2.60 6.30 3.47
CA SER A 86 -2.72 6.15 2.03
C SER A 86 -2.14 4.79 1.63
N GLY A 87 -2.65 4.21 0.56
CA GLY A 87 -2.08 2.98 0.05
C GLY A 87 -1.11 3.22 -1.08
N CYS A 88 -0.23 2.25 -1.25
CA CYS A 88 0.79 2.33 -2.28
C CYS A 88 0.19 2.04 -3.66
N ASN A 89 0.36 3.00 -4.58
CA ASN A 89 -0.04 2.89 -5.99
C ASN A 89 0.51 1.64 -6.68
N PHE A 90 1.71 1.19 -6.29
CA PHE A 90 2.29 -0.04 -6.79
C PHE A 90 1.45 -1.28 -6.42
N HIS A 91 0.98 -1.37 -5.18
CA HIS A 91 0.12 -2.47 -4.75
C HIS A 91 -1.27 -2.41 -5.39
N PHE A 92 -1.82 -1.21 -5.57
CA PHE A 92 -3.05 -1.00 -6.33
C PHE A 92 -2.90 -1.51 -7.78
N VAL A 93 -1.89 -1.02 -8.51
CA VAL A 93 -1.60 -1.42 -9.89
C VAL A 93 -1.39 -2.93 -9.98
N GLN A 94 -0.63 -3.54 -9.06
CA GLN A 94 -0.45 -4.98 -9.01
C GLN A 94 -1.75 -5.74 -8.79
N ALA A 95 -2.60 -5.29 -7.87
CA ALA A 95 -3.87 -5.94 -7.59
C ALA A 95 -4.79 -5.97 -8.82
N VAL A 96 -4.73 -4.97 -9.70
CA VAL A 96 -5.54 -4.91 -10.92
C VAL A 96 -5.16 -6.00 -11.93
N HIS A 97 -3.88 -6.37 -12.07
CA HIS A 97 -3.44 -7.28 -13.14
C HIS A 97 -2.94 -8.66 -12.69
N ARG A 98 -2.81 -8.91 -11.37
CA ARG A 98 -2.18 -10.12 -10.83
C ARG A 98 -2.83 -11.43 -11.29
N ASP A 99 -4.15 -11.43 -11.46
CA ASP A 99 -4.94 -12.65 -11.72
C ASP A 99 -5.46 -12.75 -13.17
N ILE A 100 -5.03 -11.83 -14.04
CA ILE A 100 -5.41 -11.84 -15.46
C ILE A 100 -4.34 -12.56 -16.27
N ALA A 101 -4.52 -13.86 -16.52
CA ALA A 101 -3.57 -14.65 -17.31
C ALA A 101 -3.26 -14.01 -18.69
N ALA A 102 -4.28 -13.42 -19.31
CA ALA A 102 -4.16 -12.78 -20.62
C ALA A 102 -3.40 -11.44 -20.59
N TYR A 103 -3.29 -10.76 -19.45
CA TYR A 103 -2.58 -9.47 -19.35
C TYR A 103 -1.11 -9.57 -19.80
N LYS A 104 -0.47 -10.73 -19.59
CA LYS A 104 0.92 -10.95 -20.02
C LYS A 104 1.05 -11.05 -21.54
N ASN A 105 0.04 -11.59 -22.22
CA ASN A 105 0.16 -12.04 -23.60
C ASN A 105 -0.69 -11.22 -24.59
N ASP A 106 -1.61 -10.40 -24.11
CA ASP A 106 -2.55 -9.63 -24.93
C ASP A 106 -2.38 -8.11 -24.68
N GLU A 107 -2.02 -7.39 -25.72
CA GLU A 107 -1.80 -5.93 -25.68
C GLU A 107 -3.09 -5.13 -25.51
N SER A 108 -4.17 -5.55 -26.16
CA SER A 108 -5.48 -4.90 -26.04
C SER A 108 -6.01 -4.98 -24.62
N ILE A 109 -5.78 -6.12 -23.94
CA ILE A 109 -6.12 -6.29 -22.52
C ILE A 109 -5.26 -5.39 -21.64
N ARG A 110 -3.96 -5.24 -21.93
CA ARG A 110 -3.10 -4.32 -21.16
C ARG A 110 -3.54 -2.87 -21.29
N GLU A 111 -3.86 -2.42 -22.50
CA GLU A 111 -4.32 -1.06 -22.76
C GLU A 111 -5.61 -0.75 -21.98
N GLN A 112 -6.56 -1.68 -22.02
CA GLN A 112 -7.79 -1.63 -21.23
C GLN A 112 -7.52 -1.56 -19.71
N CYS A 113 -6.61 -2.39 -19.20
CA CYS A 113 -6.20 -2.32 -17.80
C CYS A 113 -5.52 -1.00 -17.44
N ARG A 114 -4.81 -0.32 -18.36
CA ARG A 114 -4.21 1.00 -18.09
C ARG A 114 -5.26 2.05 -17.78
N GLY A 115 -6.42 2.01 -18.44
CA GLY A 115 -7.55 2.88 -18.12
C GLY A 115 -8.02 2.72 -16.68
N LEU A 116 -8.22 1.47 -16.22
CA LEU A 116 -8.57 1.18 -14.82
C LEU A 116 -7.46 1.61 -13.85
N MET A 117 -6.21 1.31 -14.20
CA MET A 117 -5.04 1.70 -13.40
C MET A 117 -4.77 3.20 -13.41
N ALA A 118 -5.44 4.01 -14.24
CA ALA A 118 -5.32 5.47 -14.23
C ALA A 118 -6.36 6.14 -13.32
N LEU A 119 -7.40 5.41 -12.87
CA LEU A 119 -8.46 5.96 -12.02
C LEU A 119 -7.93 6.55 -10.71
N TYR A 120 -6.80 6.05 -10.20
CA TYR A 120 -6.20 6.57 -8.98
C TYR A 120 -5.67 8.01 -9.15
N LEU A 121 -5.43 8.47 -10.37
CA LEU A 121 -4.98 9.85 -10.64
C LEU A 121 -6.14 10.83 -10.84
N MET A 122 -7.38 10.35 -10.84
CA MET A 122 -8.55 11.21 -11.09
C MET A 122 -9.09 11.84 -9.81
N PRO A 123 -9.78 12.98 -9.87
CA PRO A 123 -10.55 13.47 -8.74
C PRO A 123 -11.50 12.39 -8.22
N VAL A 124 -11.58 12.21 -6.89
CA VAL A 124 -12.40 11.17 -6.27
C VAL A 124 -13.87 11.24 -6.72
N SER A 125 -14.39 12.45 -6.93
CA SER A 125 -15.75 12.72 -7.42
C SER A 125 -16.02 12.17 -8.83
N GLU A 126 -14.99 11.96 -9.64
CA GLU A 126 -15.10 11.53 -11.04
C GLU A 126 -14.88 10.02 -11.23
N ILE A 127 -14.29 9.34 -10.24
CA ILE A 127 -13.88 7.93 -10.34
C ILE A 127 -15.04 7.02 -10.74
N GLU A 128 -16.20 7.14 -10.08
CA GLU A 128 -17.34 6.26 -10.37
C GLU A 128 -17.89 6.46 -11.78
N GLN A 129 -17.97 7.71 -12.22
CA GLN A 129 -18.43 8.05 -13.57
C GLN A 129 -17.46 7.51 -14.60
N GLN A 130 -16.15 7.72 -14.41
CA GLN A 130 -15.15 7.24 -15.33
C GLN A 130 -15.09 5.72 -15.37
N PHE A 131 -15.22 5.04 -14.22
CA PHE A 131 -15.29 3.59 -14.17
C PHE A 131 -16.45 3.03 -15.02
N LYS A 132 -17.63 3.65 -14.95
CA LYS A 132 -18.79 3.29 -15.79
C LYS A 132 -18.51 3.50 -17.28
N HIS A 133 -17.90 4.63 -17.63
CA HIS A 133 -17.55 4.94 -19.01
C HIS A 133 -16.54 3.94 -19.58
N ILE A 134 -15.48 3.66 -18.81
CA ILE A 134 -14.51 2.62 -19.11
C ILE A 134 -15.25 1.30 -19.32
N ARG A 135 -16.03 0.80 -18.36
CA ARG A 135 -16.74 -0.49 -18.48
C ARG A 135 -17.60 -0.62 -19.75
N ALA A 136 -18.24 0.45 -20.20
CA ALA A 136 -19.09 0.45 -21.39
C ALA A 136 -18.32 0.23 -22.71
N LEU A 137 -17.02 0.52 -22.74
CA LEU A 137 -16.19 0.42 -23.94
C LEU A 137 -15.45 -0.92 -24.05
N PHE A 138 -15.61 -1.83 -23.07
CA PHE A 138 -14.68 -2.94 -22.87
C PHE A 138 -15.17 -4.28 -23.42
N LEU A 139 -14.20 -5.17 -23.66
CA LEU A 139 -14.44 -6.52 -24.14
C LEU A 139 -15.19 -7.38 -23.10
N PRO A 140 -16.15 -8.22 -23.51
CA PRO A 140 -16.85 -9.14 -22.60
C PRO A 140 -15.91 -10.08 -21.83
N SER A 141 -14.75 -10.41 -22.39
CA SER A 141 -13.73 -11.26 -21.77
C SER A 141 -13.11 -10.67 -20.50
N LEU A 142 -13.27 -9.36 -20.26
CA LEU A 142 -12.78 -8.68 -19.06
C LEU A 142 -13.85 -8.46 -17.99
N ASN A 143 -15.07 -8.96 -18.17
CA ASN A 143 -16.18 -8.69 -17.24
C ASN A 143 -15.85 -9.10 -15.79
N GLU A 144 -15.15 -10.22 -15.59
CA GLU A 144 -14.71 -10.66 -14.25
C GLU A 144 -13.76 -9.66 -13.57
N LEU A 145 -12.87 -9.04 -14.34
CA LEU A 145 -11.99 -7.98 -13.81
C LEU A 145 -12.82 -6.78 -13.33
N PHE A 146 -13.82 -6.35 -14.10
CA PHE A 146 -14.68 -5.23 -13.71
C PHE A 146 -15.54 -5.56 -12.49
N ILE A 147 -16.07 -6.77 -12.39
CA ILE A 147 -16.81 -7.23 -11.21
C ILE A 147 -15.91 -7.19 -9.98
N TYR A 148 -14.69 -7.75 -10.09
CA TYR A 148 -13.70 -7.69 -9.02
C TYR A 148 -13.37 -6.23 -8.65
N PHE A 149 -13.05 -5.41 -9.63
CA PHE A 149 -12.63 -4.02 -9.41
C PHE A 149 -13.74 -3.20 -8.76
N GLU A 150 -14.97 -3.34 -9.25
CA GLU A 150 -16.13 -2.67 -8.68
C GLU A 150 -16.36 -3.10 -7.23
N ARG A 151 -16.29 -4.41 -6.93
CA ARG A 151 -16.49 -4.93 -5.58
C ARG A 151 -15.40 -4.49 -4.61
N GLN A 152 -14.16 -4.45 -5.07
CA GLN A 152 -12.99 -4.21 -4.21
C GLN A 152 -12.68 -2.73 -4.02
N TRP A 153 -12.67 -1.96 -5.11
CA TRP A 153 -12.10 -0.60 -5.15
C TRP A 153 -13.17 0.50 -5.25
N ILE A 154 -14.35 0.19 -5.80
CA ILE A 154 -15.44 1.18 -5.94
C ILE A 154 -16.43 1.06 -4.78
N LYS A 155 -16.97 -0.14 -4.56
CA LYS A 155 -18.02 -0.43 -3.56
C LYS A 155 -17.49 -1.16 -2.33
N GLY A 156 -16.18 -1.39 -2.27
CA GLY A 156 -15.54 -2.14 -1.19
C GLY A 156 -15.37 -1.32 0.08
N ASN A 157 -14.77 -1.95 1.08
CA ASN A 157 -14.47 -1.32 2.37
C ASN A 157 -13.24 -0.40 2.34
N ILE A 158 -12.48 -0.39 1.23
CA ILE A 158 -11.34 0.52 1.06
C ILE A 158 -11.89 1.84 0.52
N LEU A 159 -11.76 2.91 1.31
CA LEU A 159 -12.18 4.24 0.90
C LEU A 159 -11.42 4.70 -0.36
N LEU A 160 -12.12 5.36 -1.28
CA LEU A 160 -11.52 5.89 -2.52
C LEU A 160 -10.32 6.78 -2.25
N SER A 161 -10.39 7.62 -1.21
CA SER A 161 -9.30 8.50 -0.79
C SER A 161 -8.03 7.78 -0.36
N LEU A 162 -8.11 6.51 0.06
CA LEU A 162 -6.92 5.76 0.47
C LEU A 162 -6.07 5.34 -0.73
N TRP A 163 -6.69 4.96 -1.84
CA TRP A 163 -5.96 4.49 -3.03
C TRP A 163 -5.79 5.55 -4.11
N ASN A 164 -6.45 6.70 -3.95
CA ASN A 164 -6.33 7.84 -4.84
C ASN A 164 -5.02 8.61 -4.61
N ALA A 165 -4.36 8.99 -5.71
CA ALA A 165 -3.15 9.80 -5.71
C ALA A 165 -3.27 11.11 -6.50
N ASN A 166 -4.49 11.57 -6.80
CA ASN A 166 -4.70 12.84 -7.49
C ASN A 166 -4.07 14.01 -6.72
N GLU A 167 -4.20 13.99 -5.39
CA GLU A 167 -3.72 15.06 -4.50
C GLU A 167 -2.40 14.74 -3.79
N SER A 168 -1.82 13.56 -4.02
CA SER A 168 -0.57 13.19 -3.34
C SER A 168 0.68 13.49 -4.17
N ASP A 169 1.76 13.80 -3.48
CA ASP A 169 3.07 14.13 -4.06
C ASP A 169 3.83 12.87 -4.55
N HIS A 170 3.42 11.67 -4.10
CA HIS A 170 4.08 10.39 -4.41
C HIS A 170 3.40 9.64 -5.56
N ARG A 171 3.38 10.26 -6.75
CA ARG A 171 2.62 9.78 -7.94
C ARG A 171 3.27 8.66 -8.76
N THR A 172 4.48 8.21 -8.43
CA THR A 172 5.21 7.24 -9.29
C THR A 172 5.70 6.01 -8.53
N ASN A 173 5.65 4.85 -9.21
CA ASN A 173 5.96 3.51 -8.69
C ASN A 173 7.39 3.02 -9.03
N ASN A 174 8.20 3.84 -9.71
CA ASN A 174 9.55 3.46 -10.19
C ASN A 174 10.49 2.99 -9.07
N ILE A 175 10.24 3.44 -7.85
CA ILE A 175 11.05 3.12 -6.68
C ILE A 175 10.73 1.71 -6.16
N SER A 176 9.44 1.36 -6.16
CA SER A 176 8.86 0.08 -5.74
C SER A 176 9.30 -1.09 -6.65
N GLU A 177 9.42 -0.85 -7.97
CA GLU A 177 9.89 -1.88 -8.93
C GLU A 177 11.34 -2.34 -8.71
N GLY A 178 12.22 -1.44 -8.23
CA GLY A 178 13.61 -1.76 -7.91
C GLY A 178 13.74 -2.70 -6.71
N MET A 179 12.90 -2.53 -5.70
CA MET A 179 12.97 -3.28 -4.44
C MET A 179 12.45 -4.71 -4.54
N ARG A 180 11.44 -4.95 -5.38
CA ARG A 180 10.97 -6.32 -5.70
C ARG A 180 12.11 -7.24 -6.19
N LYS A 181 13.12 -6.69 -6.87
CA LYS A 181 14.30 -7.46 -7.33
C LYS A 181 15.28 -7.78 -6.20
N ILE A 182 15.38 -6.93 -5.18
CA ILE A 182 16.32 -7.04 -4.06
C ILE A 182 15.77 -7.96 -2.97
N TYR A 183 14.50 -7.77 -2.58
CA TYR A 183 13.88 -8.47 -1.45
C TYR A 183 12.90 -9.57 -1.87
N GLY A 184 12.73 -9.84 -3.17
CA GLY A 184 11.78 -10.84 -3.67
C GLY A 184 12.00 -12.27 -3.15
N ALA A 185 13.19 -12.57 -2.61
CA ALA A 185 13.52 -13.84 -1.96
C ALA A 185 13.15 -13.90 -0.46
N ALA A 186 12.89 -12.77 0.18
CA ALA A 186 12.49 -12.67 1.59
C ALA A 186 10.95 -12.64 1.75
N ARG A 187 10.25 -13.55 1.06
CA ARG A 187 8.84 -13.82 1.35
C ARG A 187 8.74 -14.61 2.65
N LYS A 188 8.83 -13.93 3.79
CA LYS A 188 8.46 -14.52 5.07
C LYS A 188 7.09 -13.97 5.46
N GLU A 189 6.13 -14.88 5.49
CA GLU A 189 4.82 -14.65 6.10
C GLU A 189 5.09 -14.04 7.48
N PHE A 190 4.55 -12.84 7.73
CA PHE A 190 4.63 -12.11 8.99
C PHE A 190 5.88 -11.25 9.28
N LEU A 191 6.71 -10.92 8.29
CA LEU A 191 7.66 -9.82 8.44
C LEU A 191 7.03 -8.50 7.97
N ILE A 192 7.11 -7.44 8.78
CA ILE A 192 6.83 -6.07 8.37
C ILE A 192 8.07 -5.19 8.54
N ALA A 193 8.28 -4.28 7.60
CA ALA A 193 9.33 -3.29 7.66
C ALA A 193 8.79 -1.87 7.58
N PHE A 194 9.42 -0.99 8.34
CA PHE A 194 9.18 0.45 8.36
C PHE A 194 10.36 1.18 7.74
N PHE A 195 10.08 2.08 6.81
CA PHE A 195 11.06 2.89 6.07
C PHE A 195 10.78 4.37 6.26
#